data_AF-A0A9D7LVS8-F1
#
_entry.id   AF-A0A9D7LVS8-F1
#
_cell.length_a   1.000
_cell.length_b   1.000
_cell.length_c   1.000
_cell.angle_alpha   90.00
_cell.angle_beta   90.00
_cell.angle_gamma   90.00
#
_symmetry.space_group_name_H-M   'P 1'
#
loop_
_entity.id
_entity.type
_entity.pdbx_description
1 polymer ?
#
loop_
_entity_poly.entity_id
_entity_poly.type
_entity_poly.pdbx_seq_one_letter_code
_entity_poly.pdbx_strand_id
1 'polypeptide(L)'
;MRAWILSDLHIEQSDWDLPESRPDFDVLIAAGDIHDPLSEGVRWLAERSDGRPVIYVPGNHEWYAYRKRFTVQDESAGAQELAEELGIHLLQDAAVTFDGVRFLGSTLWTDFEIFGNGRMAMRNAGRWMNDFRVIFPTDLREPLSPEQTLRWCRPACKRDPVSGVIGV
;
A
#
# COMPACT_ATOMS: atom_id res chain seq x y z
N MET A 1 -17.98 10.63 12.23
CA MET A 1 -17.09 10.29 11.11
C MET A 1 -17.52 8.96 10.51
N ARG A 2 -17.84 8.95 9.23
CA ARG A 2 -18.18 7.77 8.42
C ARG A 2 -17.07 7.58 7.39
N ALA A 3 -16.44 6.41 7.41
CA ALA A 3 -15.44 6.04 6.43
C ALA A 3 -16.07 5.13 5.36
N TRP A 4 -15.85 5.45 4.09
CA TRP A 4 -16.08 4.49 3.01
C TRP A 4 -14.76 3.83 2.68
N ILE A 5 -14.69 2.51 2.82
CA ILE A 5 -13.44 1.76 2.77
C ILE A 5 -13.45 0.86 1.53
N LEU A 6 -12.36 0.89 0.78
CA LEU A 6 -12.10 0.12 -0.43
C LEU A 6 -10.74 -0.58 -0.27
N SER A 7 -10.60 -1.76 -0.87
CA SER A 7 -9.35 -2.54 -0.90
C SER A 7 -9.45 -3.57 -2.02
N ASP A 8 -8.31 -4.03 -2.54
CA ASP A 8 -8.21 -5.18 -3.46
C ASP A 8 -9.11 -5.04 -4.70
N LEU A 9 -9.22 -3.81 -5.22
CA LEU A 9 -10.07 -3.52 -6.37
C LEU A 9 -9.43 -3.97 -7.69
N HIS A 10 -8.10 -3.90 -7.79
CA HIS A 10 -7.34 -4.22 -9.00
C HIS A 10 -7.98 -3.68 -10.29
N ILE A 11 -8.32 -2.39 -10.28
CA ILE A 11 -9.07 -1.75 -11.38
C ILE A 11 -8.27 -1.76 -12.69
N GLU A 12 -6.95 -1.96 -12.64
CA GLU A 12 -6.11 -2.13 -13.83
C GLU A 12 -6.38 -3.45 -14.58
N GLN A 13 -7.10 -4.38 -13.95
CA GLN A 13 -7.43 -5.71 -14.45
C GLN A 13 -8.90 -5.88 -14.82
N SER A 14 -9.72 -4.84 -14.66
CA SER A 14 -11.14 -4.91 -14.97
C SER A 14 -11.71 -3.56 -15.41
N ASP A 15 -12.86 -3.58 -16.09
CA ASP A 15 -13.61 -2.36 -16.41
C ASP A 15 -14.54 -1.93 -15.25
N TRP A 16 -14.30 -2.45 -14.04
CA TRP A 16 -15.12 -2.14 -12.87
C TRP A 16 -14.81 -0.72 -12.37
N ASP A 17 -15.86 -0.02 -11.93
CA ASP A 17 -15.74 1.29 -11.29
C ASP A 17 -16.67 1.37 -10.06
N LEU A 18 -16.48 2.39 -9.24
CA LEU A 18 -17.35 2.68 -8.11
C LEU A 18 -18.81 2.82 -8.58
N PRO A 19 -19.77 2.32 -7.78
CA PRO A 19 -21.17 2.45 -8.12
C PRO A 19 -21.57 3.93 -8.22
N GLU A 20 -22.46 4.24 -9.17
CA GLU A 20 -23.04 5.59 -9.32
C GLU A 20 -23.70 6.07 -8.02
N SER A 21 -24.42 5.16 -7.34
CA SER A 21 -24.96 5.39 -6.01
C SER A 21 -23.87 5.15 -4.97
N ARG A 22 -23.33 6.24 -4.42
CA ARG A 22 -22.30 6.22 -3.38
C ARG A 22 -22.93 6.40 -1.99
N PRO A 23 -22.41 5.75 -0.95
CA PRO A 23 -22.83 6.07 0.40
C PRO A 23 -22.45 7.51 0.74
N ASP A 24 -23.13 8.09 1.73
CA ASP A 24 -22.67 9.34 2.32
C ASP A 24 -21.52 9.06 3.29
N PHE A 25 -20.38 9.71 3.09
CA PHE A 25 -19.14 9.47 3.82
C PHE A 25 -18.36 10.76 4.03
N ASP A 26 -17.59 10.78 5.11
CA ASP A 26 -16.77 11.92 5.51
C ASP A 26 -15.31 11.75 5.04
N VAL A 27 -14.85 10.50 4.88
CA VAL A 27 -13.53 10.13 4.33
C VAL A 27 -13.61 8.86 3.48
N LEU A 28 -12.89 8.84 2.36
CA LEU A 28 -12.64 7.64 1.57
C LEU A 28 -11.30 7.03 2.00
N ILE A 29 -11.27 5.72 2.27
CA ILE A 29 -10.06 5.01 2.66
C ILE A 29 -9.82 3.90 1.64
N ALA A 30 -8.72 4.00 0.90
CA ALA A 30 -8.20 2.94 0.04
C ALA A 30 -7.10 2.20 0.81
N ALA A 31 -7.33 0.92 1.13
CA ALA A 31 -6.51 0.11 2.01
C ALA A 31 -5.59 -0.88 1.25
N GLY A 32 -5.15 -0.49 0.06
CA GLY A 32 -4.21 -1.25 -0.76
C GLY A 32 -4.84 -1.97 -1.94
N ASP A 33 -3.99 -2.40 -2.87
CA ASP A 33 -4.33 -3.19 -4.05
C ASP A 33 -5.47 -2.58 -4.88
N ILE A 34 -5.40 -1.25 -5.08
CA ILE A 34 -6.31 -0.50 -5.95
C ILE A 34 -5.81 -0.55 -7.39
N HIS A 35 -4.52 -0.29 -7.63
CA HIS A 35 -3.98 -0.16 -8.99
C HIS A 35 -2.46 -0.43 -9.07
N ASP A 36 -1.99 -1.05 -10.17
CA ASP A 36 -0.58 -1.05 -10.64
C ASP A 36 -0.42 -0.09 -11.83
N PRO A 37 0.33 1.02 -11.74
CA PRO A 37 1.17 1.43 -10.61
C PRO A 37 0.43 2.30 -9.58
N LEU A 38 1.08 2.55 -8.43
CA LEU A 38 0.55 3.38 -7.34
C LEU A 38 0.02 4.74 -7.80
N SER A 39 0.79 5.46 -8.63
CA SER A 39 0.44 6.80 -9.12
C SER A 39 -0.87 6.83 -9.91
N GLU A 40 -1.19 5.76 -10.65
CA GLU A 40 -2.47 5.67 -11.34
C GLU A 40 -3.62 5.40 -10.37
N GLY A 41 -3.38 4.67 -9.28
CA GLY A 41 -4.33 4.56 -8.17
C GLY A 41 -4.61 5.92 -7.51
N VAL A 42 -3.58 6.76 -7.34
CA VAL A 42 -3.73 8.13 -6.85
C VAL A 42 -4.64 8.95 -7.76
N ARG A 43 -4.43 8.90 -9.10
CA ARG A 43 -5.30 9.60 -10.07
C ARG A 43 -6.74 9.10 -9.99
N TRP A 44 -6.91 7.78 -10.01
CA TRP A 44 -8.23 7.16 -10.02
C TRP A 44 -9.04 7.55 -8.79
N LEU A 45 -8.42 7.55 -7.60
CA LEU A 45 -9.06 7.96 -6.35
C LEU A 45 -9.39 9.46 -6.34
N ALA A 46 -8.48 10.32 -6.83
CA ALA A 46 -8.71 11.76 -6.89
C ALA A 46 -9.96 12.10 -7.72
N GLU A 47 -10.10 11.49 -8.89
CA GLU A 47 -11.27 11.64 -9.79
C GLU A 47 -12.59 11.19 -9.16
N ARG A 48 -12.54 10.30 -8.16
CA ARG A 48 -13.71 9.62 -7.57
C ARG A 48 -14.01 10.04 -6.14
N SER A 49 -13.18 10.89 -5.56
CA SER A 49 -13.33 11.41 -4.20
C SER A 49 -14.52 12.37 -4.05
N ASP A 50 -14.99 12.96 -5.14
CA ASP A 50 -15.91 14.11 -5.15
C ASP A 50 -15.41 15.26 -4.25
N GLY A 51 -14.09 15.47 -4.20
CA GLY A 51 -13.44 16.50 -3.39
C GLY A 51 -13.42 16.21 -1.88
N ARG A 52 -13.82 15.00 -1.46
CA ARG A 52 -13.76 14.57 -0.06
C ARG A 52 -12.36 14.04 0.29
N PRO A 53 -11.95 14.10 1.56
CA PRO A 53 -10.66 13.56 1.99
C PRO A 53 -10.48 12.10 1.58
N VAL A 54 -9.30 11.78 1.05
CA VAL A 54 -8.91 10.41 0.71
C VAL A 54 -7.67 10.04 1.50
N ILE A 55 -7.70 8.87 2.14
CA ILE A 55 -6.53 8.20 2.68
C ILE A 55 -6.22 7.02 1.77
N TYR A 56 -4.98 6.91 1.34
CA TYR A 56 -4.53 5.79 0.53
C TYR A 56 -3.30 5.13 1.17
N VAL A 57 -3.38 3.83 1.41
CA VAL A 57 -2.24 3.00 1.82
C VAL A 57 -1.94 2.05 0.66
N PRO A 58 -0.71 1.99 0.14
CA PRO A 58 -0.36 0.99 -0.86
C PRO A 58 -0.40 -0.41 -0.27
N GLY A 59 -0.89 -1.37 -1.05
CA GLY A 59 -0.68 -2.80 -0.85
C GLY A 59 0.61 -3.26 -1.55
N ASN A 60 0.69 -4.54 -1.88
CA ASN A 60 1.84 -5.07 -2.62
C ASN A 60 1.68 -4.87 -4.13
N HIS A 61 0.44 -4.81 -4.63
CA HIS A 61 0.17 -4.76 -6.05
C HIS A 61 0.47 -3.39 -6.67
N GLU A 62 0.44 -2.32 -5.87
CA GLU A 62 0.92 -0.99 -6.27
C GLU A 62 2.37 -0.98 -6.77
N TRP A 63 3.16 -1.97 -6.36
CA TRP A 63 4.58 -2.12 -6.71
C TRP A 63 4.85 -3.08 -7.85
N TYR A 64 3.82 -3.74 -8.36
CA TYR A 64 3.99 -4.68 -9.45
C TYR A 64 4.42 -3.90 -10.68
N ALA A 65 5.59 -4.18 -11.26
CA ALA A 65 6.05 -3.44 -12.44
C ALA A 65 5.56 -4.10 -13.75
N TYR A 66 4.31 -4.55 -13.79
CA TYR A 66 3.76 -5.30 -14.94
C TYR A 66 3.39 -4.38 -16.09
N ARG A 67 2.62 -3.32 -15.81
CA ARG A 67 2.12 -2.41 -16.85
C ARG A 67 3.15 -1.39 -17.29
N LYS A 68 3.98 -0.96 -16.34
CA LYS A 68 5.08 -0.03 -16.54
C LYS A 68 6.28 -0.52 -15.73
N ARG A 69 7.48 -0.44 -16.29
CA ARG A 69 8.70 -0.76 -15.55
C ARG A 69 9.09 0.42 -14.66
N PHE A 70 9.17 0.21 -13.36
CA PHE A 70 9.61 1.18 -12.36
C PHE A 70 10.22 0.46 -11.16
N THR A 71 10.87 1.21 -10.28
CA THR A 71 11.32 0.71 -8.98
C THR A 71 10.37 1.22 -7.88
N VAL A 72 10.28 0.50 -6.76
CA VAL A 72 9.52 0.94 -5.58
C VAL A 72 9.96 2.33 -5.16
N GLN A 73 11.27 2.61 -5.19
CA GLN A 73 11.82 3.92 -4.85
C GLN A 73 11.31 5.03 -5.77
N ASP A 74 11.41 4.84 -7.09
CA ASP A 74 11.01 5.86 -8.07
C ASP A 74 9.50 6.09 -8.05
N GLU A 75 8.73 5.01 -7.97
CA GLU A 75 7.27 5.09 -7.97
C GLU A 75 6.73 5.67 -6.66
N SER A 76 7.33 5.34 -5.51
CA SER A 76 6.96 5.96 -4.23
C SER A 76 7.15 7.48 -4.28
N ALA A 77 8.30 7.94 -4.80
CA ALA A 77 8.57 9.38 -4.91
C ALA A 77 7.57 10.08 -5.84
N GLY A 78 7.36 9.55 -7.04
CA GLY A 78 6.44 10.14 -8.02
C GLY A 78 4.98 10.11 -7.57
N ALA A 79 4.54 9.02 -6.93
CA ALA A 79 3.19 8.92 -6.40
C ALA A 79 2.96 9.85 -5.21
N GLN A 80 3.96 10.06 -4.35
CA GLN A 80 3.88 10.99 -3.24
C GLN A 80 3.74 12.44 -3.73
N GLU A 81 4.56 12.87 -4.69
CA GLU A 81 4.45 14.20 -5.31
C GLU A 81 3.06 14.41 -5.94
N LEU A 82 2.56 13.41 -6.66
CA LEU A 82 1.23 13.45 -7.27
C LEU A 82 0.10 13.46 -6.23
N ALA A 83 0.24 12.71 -5.14
CA ALA A 83 -0.73 12.68 -4.06
C ALA A 83 -0.84 14.06 -3.39
N GLU A 84 0.29 14.74 -3.18
CA GLU A 84 0.33 16.11 -2.66
C GLU A 84 -0.35 17.10 -3.62
N GLU A 85 -0.09 16.99 -4.93
CA GLU A 85 -0.73 17.82 -5.96
C GLU A 85 -2.26 17.65 -5.97
N LEU A 86 -2.73 16.41 -5.83
CA LEU A 86 -4.15 16.05 -5.93
C LEU A 86 -4.90 16.03 -4.59
N GLY A 87 -4.23 16.34 -3.48
CA GLY A 87 -4.83 16.39 -2.15
C GLY A 87 -5.18 15.00 -1.57
N ILE A 88 -4.45 13.96 -1.95
CA ILE A 88 -4.58 12.60 -1.43
C ILE A 88 -3.60 12.41 -0.26
N HIS A 89 -4.09 11.87 0.87
CA HIS A 89 -3.23 11.46 1.98
C HIS A 89 -2.67 10.06 1.72
N LEU A 90 -1.59 9.97 0.93
CA LEU A 90 -0.84 8.74 0.75
C LEU A 90 -0.02 8.44 2.02
N LEU A 91 -0.24 7.28 2.65
CA LEU A 91 0.39 6.90 3.90
C LEU A 91 1.27 5.66 3.72
N GLN A 92 2.57 5.85 3.90
CA GLN A 92 3.58 4.80 3.95
C GLN A 92 4.42 5.00 5.23
N ASP A 93 4.15 4.21 6.27
CA ASP A 93 4.70 4.43 7.61
C ASP A 93 4.42 5.86 8.14
N ALA A 94 3.24 6.38 7.81
CA ALA A 94 2.86 7.77 8.05
C ALA A 94 1.49 7.87 8.74
N ALA A 95 1.18 9.09 9.17
CA ALA A 95 -0.07 9.40 9.87
C ALA A 95 -0.69 10.68 9.33
N VAL A 96 -2.02 10.75 9.38
CA VAL A 96 -2.79 11.98 9.18
C VAL A 96 -3.83 12.13 10.29
N THR A 97 -4.17 13.36 10.66
CA THR A 97 -5.22 13.64 11.64
C THR A 97 -6.22 14.61 11.06
N PHE A 98 -7.51 14.26 11.09
CA PHE A 98 -8.62 15.14 10.72
C PHE A 98 -9.77 14.91 11.70
N ASP A 99 -10.48 15.99 12.04
CA ASP A 99 -11.60 15.99 12.99
C ASP A 99 -11.32 15.26 14.31
N GLY A 100 -10.09 15.38 14.81
CA GLY A 100 -9.67 14.76 16.08
C GLY A 100 -9.41 13.25 16.02
N VAL A 101 -9.46 12.62 14.83
CA VAL A 101 -9.15 11.20 14.61
C VAL A 101 -7.81 11.08 13.90
N ARG A 102 -6.89 10.29 14.47
CA ARG A 102 -5.57 10.00 13.87
C ARG A 102 -5.62 8.67 13.13
N PHE A 103 -5.22 8.69 11.86
CA PHE A 103 -5.08 7.53 11.00
C PHE A 103 -3.60 7.21 10.83
N LEU A 104 -3.27 5.91 10.82
CA LEU A 104 -1.94 5.37 10.62
C LEU A 104 -2.01 4.42 9.43
N GLY A 105 -1.10 4.56 8.47
CA GLY A 105 -1.08 3.75 7.26
C GLY A 105 0.32 3.23 6.95
N SER A 106 0.41 1.93 6.71
CA SER A 106 1.66 1.24 6.35
C SER A 106 1.37 -0.07 5.65
N THR A 107 2.15 -0.38 4.61
CA THR A 107 2.22 -1.70 3.99
C THR A 107 3.04 -2.63 4.90
N LEU A 108 2.37 -3.27 5.85
CA LEU A 108 3.01 -4.18 6.81
C LEU A 108 3.37 -5.50 6.12
N TRP A 109 4.62 -5.59 5.65
CA TRP A 109 5.14 -6.81 5.03
C TRP A 109 5.16 -7.99 6.01
N THR A 110 5.04 -9.21 5.48
CA THR A 110 4.97 -10.43 6.30
C THR A 110 6.30 -10.74 7.01
N ASP A 111 6.20 -11.23 8.25
CA ASP A 111 7.33 -11.83 8.99
C ASP A 111 7.56 -13.31 8.63
N PHE A 112 6.66 -13.91 7.83
CA PHE A 112 6.61 -15.32 7.45
C PHE A 112 6.38 -16.31 8.61
N GLU A 113 6.06 -15.84 9.82
CA GLU A 113 6.04 -16.68 11.02
C GLU A 113 4.64 -17.17 11.45
N ILE A 114 3.59 -16.93 10.65
CA ILE A 114 2.20 -17.30 11.00
C ILE A 114 2.03 -18.79 11.38
N PHE A 115 2.85 -19.68 10.80
CA PHE A 115 2.87 -21.12 11.12
C PHE A 115 4.17 -21.59 11.80
N GLY A 116 5.01 -20.67 12.29
CA GLY A 116 6.24 -20.99 13.02
C GLY A 116 7.35 -21.65 12.20
N ASN A 117 7.31 -21.50 10.87
CA ASN A 117 8.35 -22.01 9.97
C ASN A 117 8.67 -20.98 8.88
N GLY A 118 9.15 -19.80 9.29
CA GLY A 118 9.51 -18.71 8.39
C GLY A 118 10.47 -19.12 7.27
N ARG A 119 11.42 -20.03 7.53
CA ARG A 119 12.34 -20.53 6.50
C ARG A 119 11.61 -21.24 5.35
N MET A 120 10.67 -22.13 5.68
CA MET A 120 9.88 -22.84 4.66
C MET A 120 8.94 -21.87 3.94
N ALA A 121 8.31 -20.97 4.68
CA ALA A 121 7.41 -19.97 4.14
C ALA A 121 8.13 -19.03 3.16
N MET A 122 9.27 -18.45 3.53
CA MET A 122 10.11 -17.62 2.65
C MET A 122 10.51 -18.38 1.37
N ARG A 123 10.96 -19.64 1.51
CA ARG A 123 11.34 -20.47 0.34
C ARG A 123 10.18 -20.66 -0.62
N ASN A 124 8.99 -20.96 -0.10
CA ASN A 124 7.80 -21.17 -0.92
C ASN A 124 7.33 -19.86 -1.55
N ALA A 125 7.29 -18.77 -0.76
CA ALA A 125 6.89 -17.45 -1.20
C ALA A 125 7.79 -16.97 -2.36
N GLY A 126 9.11 -16.99 -2.17
CA GLY A 126 10.08 -16.60 -3.20
C GLY A 126 10.00 -17.44 -4.48
N ARG A 127 9.53 -18.69 -4.40
CA ARG A 127 9.36 -19.55 -5.57
C ARG A 127 8.07 -19.27 -6.33
N TRP A 128 6.98 -18.93 -5.63
CA TRP A 128 5.63 -19.00 -6.18
C TRP A 128 4.89 -17.67 -6.27
N MET A 129 5.19 -16.69 -5.41
CA MET A 129 4.50 -15.40 -5.41
C MET A 129 5.09 -14.44 -6.45
N ASN A 130 4.24 -13.62 -7.07
CA ASN A 130 4.65 -12.67 -8.09
C ASN A 130 5.40 -11.47 -7.51
N ASP A 131 5.20 -11.17 -6.22
CA ASP A 131 5.93 -10.17 -5.46
C ASP A 131 7.44 -10.28 -5.69
N PHE A 132 7.97 -11.51 -5.62
CA PHE A 132 9.41 -11.79 -5.76
C PHE A 132 9.86 -11.99 -7.21
N ARG A 133 9.01 -11.64 -8.18
CA ARG A 133 9.29 -11.73 -9.61
C ARG A 133 9.20 -10.38 -10.31
N VAL A 134 8.29 -9.53 -9.84
CA VAL A 134 7.92 -8.30 -10.56
C VAL A 134 7.99 -7.02 -9.73
N ILE A 135 8.25 -7.10 -8.43
CA ILE A 135 8.56 -5.91 -7.62
C ILE A 135 10.07 -5.68 -7.64
N PHE A 136 10.49 -4.45 -7.90
CA PHE A 136 11.90 -4.06 -8.02
C PHE A 136 12.21 -2.95 -7.00
N PRO A 137 12.96 -3.21 -5.92
CA PRO A 137 13.14 -2.22 -4.86
C PRO A 137 13.84 -0.93 -5.30
N THR A 138 15.02 -1.05 -5.92
CA THR A 138 15.93 0.08 -6.20
C THR A 138 16.51 0.06 -7.61
N ASP A 139 16.55 -1.09 -8.28
CA ASP A 139 16.88 -1.19 -9.70
C ASP A 139 16.07 -2.30 -10.37
N LEU A 140 16.01 -2.27 -11.71
CA LEU A 140 15.21 -3.21 -12.50
C LEU A 140 15.90 -4.57 -12.76
N ARG A 141 17.03 -4.85 -12.11
CA ARG A 141 17.82 -6.08 -12.32
C ARG A 141 17.47 -7.14 -11.30
N GLU A 142 17.32 -6.75 -10.03
CA GLU A 142 17.05 -7.67 -8.93
C GLU A 142 15.63 -7.48 -8.41
N PRO A 143 14.75 -8.49 -8.56
CA PRO A 143 13.43 -8.43 -7.95
C PRO A 143 13.55 -8.52 -6.42
N LEU A 144 12.48 -8.10 -5.76
CA LEU A 144 12.29 -8.25 -4.33
C LEU A 144 12.51 -9.70 -3.91
N SER A 145 13.12 -9.89 -2.75
CA SER A 145 13.33 -11.20 -2.12
C SER A 145 12.54 -11.31 -0.82
N PRO A 146 12.18 -12.54 -0.38
CA PRO A 146 11.57 -12.75 0.93
C PRO A 146 12.42 -12.21 2.08
N GLU A 147 13.75 -12.27 1.96
CA GLU A 147 14.66 -11.70 2.95
C GLU A 147 14.59 -10.17 3.02
N GLN A 148 14.29 -9.50 1.91
CA GLN A 148 14.05 -8.05 1.89
C GLN A 148 12.72 -7.70 2.54
N THR A 149 11.63 -8.40 2.24
CA THR A 149 10.32 -8.13 2.88
C THR A 149 10.37 -8.38 4.39
N LEU A 150 11.11 -9.41 4.84
CA LEU A 150 11.36 -9.61 6.27
C LEU A 150 12.12 -8.43 6.90
N ARG A 151 13.08 -7.83 6.17
CA ARG A 151 13.77 -6.61 6.62
C ARG A 151 12.85 -5.40 6.65
N TRP A 152 11.89 -5.29 5.74
CA TRP A 152 10.89 -4.23 5.71
C TRP A 152 9.85 -4.38 6.84
N CYS A 153 9.47 -5.60 7.21
CA CYS A 153 8.65 -5.84 8.41
C CYS A 153 9.37 -5.42 9.68
N ARG A 154 10.64 -5.80 9.88
CA ARG A 154 11.32 -5.68 11.19
C ARG A 154 11.25 -4.28 11.86
N PRO A 155 11.38 -3.15 11.15
CA PRO A 155 11.11 -1.82 11.72
C PRO A 155 9.66 -1.62 12.14
N ALA A 156 8.69 -1.98 11.28
CA ALA A 156 7.25 -1.85 11.53
C ALA A 156 6.71 -2.86 12.57
N CYS A 157 7.41 -3.99 12.73
CA CYS A 157 7.04 -5.13 13.57
C CYS A 157 7.74 -5.11 14.94
N LYS A 158 8.47 -4.04 15.33
CA LYS A 158 9.06 -3.93 16.67
C LYS A 158 7.94 -3.87 17.72
N ARG A 159 7.63 -5.02 18.33
CA ARG A 159 7.07 -5.06 19.68
C ARG A 159 8.12 -4.49 20.62
N ASP A 160 7.94 -3.27 21.09
CA ASP A 160 8.59 -2.83 22.31
C ASP A 160 8.01 -3.67 23.46
N PRO A 161 8.79 -4.54 24.14
CA PRO A 161 8.28 -5.35 25.24
C PRO A 161 7.95 -4.51 26.47
N VAL A 162 8.33 -3.23 26.49
CA VAL A 162 8.32 -2.39 27.70
C VAL A 162 7.41 -1.16 27.59
N SER A 163 6.98 -0.77 26.38
CA SER A 163 5.99 0.29 26.24
C SER A 163 4.99 -0.09 25.13
N GLY A 164 3.70 -0.14 25.46
CA GLY A 164 2.63 -0.42 24.50
C GLY A 164 2.38 0.71 23.50
N VAL A 165 3.44 1.34 23.00
CA VAL A 165 3.38 2.47 22.07
C VAL A 165 4.13 2.08 20.80
N ILE A 166 3.40 2.01 19.69
CA ILE A 166 3.97 1.91 18.35
C ILE A 166 4.72 3.22 18.10
N GLY A 167 6.05 3.16 18.10
CA GLY A 167 6.90 4.28 17.72
C GLY A 167 6.73 4.56 16.23
N VAL A 168 6.29 5.79 15.92
CA VAL A 168 6.25 6.37 14.58
C VAL A 168 7.58 7.05 14.31
#